data_AF-A0A4Q4D465-F1
#
_entry.id   AF-A0A4Q4D465-F1
#
_cell.length_a   1.000
_cell.length_b   1.000
_cell.length_c   1.000
_cell.angle_alpha   90.00
_cell.angle_beta   90.00
_cell.angle_gamma   90.00
#
_symmetry.space_group_name_H-M   'P 1'
#
loop_
_entity.id
_entity.type
_entity.pdbx_description
1 polymer ?
#
loop_
_entity_poly.entity_id
_entity_poly.type
_entity_poly.pdbx_seq_one_letter_code
_entity_poly.pdbx_strand_id
1 'polypeptide(L)' 'FARSWRPSGFVAVVCEGLYTVSDPPLRSIRRVIPPIRLGGTMLDLSPMVLLIGLYILLAIIPAIFY' A
#
# COMPACT_ATOMS: atom_id res chain seq x y z
N PHE A 1 -2.88 -22.54 1.65
CA PHE A 1 -1.73 -23.08 0.91
C PHE A 1 -0.51 -22.15 0.80
N ALA A 2 -0.46 -20.96 1.43
CA ALA A 2 0.72 -20.07 1.43
C ALA A 2 1.29 -19.74 2.83
N ARG A 3 0.81 -20.38 3.90
CA ARG A 3 1.15 -19.99 5.29
C ARG A 3 2.62 -20.24 5.68
N SER A 4 3.38 -21.02 4.90
CA SER A 4 4.78 -21.34 5.17
C SER A 4 5.78 -20.72 4.18
N TRP A 5 5.32 -19.90 3.22
CA TRP A 5 6.24 -19.24 2.30
C TRP A 5 7.02 -18.15 3.04
N ARG A 6 8.34 -18.30 3.10
CA ARG A 6 9.28 -17.29 3.58
C ARG A 6 10.21 -16.96 2.43
N PRO A 7 10.23 -15.71 1.95
CA PRO A 7 11.14 -15.35 0.87
C PRO A 7 12.58 -15.51 1.38
N SER A 8 13.47 -16.04 0.54
CA SER A 8 14.88 -16.24 0.86
C SER A 8 15.78 -15.72 -0.27
N GLY A 9 17.02 -15.39 0.08
CA GLY A 9 18.01 -14.87 -0.87
C GLY A 9 17.56 -13.56 -1.53
N PHE A 10 17.79 -13.44 -2.84
CA PHE A 10 17.49 -12.24 -3.63
C PHE A 10 16.01 -11.82 -3.56
N VAL A 11 15.08 -12.79 -3.55
CA VAL A 11 13.63 -12.51 -3.47
C VAL A 11 13.28 -11.83 -2.15
N ALA A 12 13.95 -12.19 -1.05
CA ALA A 12 13.73 -11.54 0.24
C ALA A 12 14.10 -10.05 0.21
N VAL A 13 15.23 -9.71 -0.42
CA VAL A 13 15.68 -8.32 -0.56
C VAL A 13 14.70 -7.50 -1.38
N VAL A 14 14.19 -8.05 -2.50
CA VAL A 14 13.18 -7.38 -3.32
C VAL A 14 11.88 -7.18 -2.54
N CYS A 15 11.40 -8.22 -1.85
CA CYS A 15 10.20 -8.12 -1.01
C CYS A 15 10.38 -7.05 0.08
N GLU A 16 11.51 -7.03 0.78
CA GLU A 16 11.82 -6.05 1.81
C GLU A 16 11.88 -4.63 1.25
N GLY A 17 12.47 -4.45 0.06
CA GLY A 17 12.47 -3.17 -0.65
C GLY A 17 11.04 -2.70 -0.97
N LEU A 18 10.21 -3.58 -1.55
CA LEU A 18 8.82 -3.27 -1.88
C LEU A 18 8.00 -2.94 -0.63
N TYR A 19 8.18 -3.68 0.46
CA TYR A 19 7.50 -3.41 1.73
C TYR A 19 7.95 -2.09 2.36
N THR A 20 9.25 -1.80 2.32
CA THR A 20 9.79 -0.52 2.81
C THR A 20 9.22 0.67 2.06
N VAL A 21 8.94 0.54 0.76
CA VAL A 21 8.33 1.63 -0.03
C VAL A 21 6.81 1.70 0.18
N SER A 22 6.14 0.55 0.29
CA SER A 22 4.67 0.48 0.32
C SER A 22 4.08 0.69 1.71
N ASP A 23 4.77 0.25 2.77
CA ASP A 23 4.26 0.29 4.14
C ASP A 23 4.17 1.70 4.73
N PRO A 24 5.16 2.60 4.57
CA PRO A 24 5.07 3.96 5.10
C PRO A 24 3.84 4.76 4.61
N PRO A 25 3.52 4.79 3.30
CA PRO A 25 2.36 5.52 2.80
C PRO A 25 1.03 4.83 3.15
N LEU A 26 0.97 3.50 3.18
CA LEU A 26 -0.22 2.81 3.70
C LEU A 26 -0.44 3.12 5.18
N ARG A 27 0.64 3.13 5.98
CA ARG A 27 0.59 3.43 7.41
C ARG A 27 0.20 4.88 7.69
N SER A 28 0.63 5.84 6.85
CA SER A 28 0.20 7.23 7.00
C SER A 28 -1.30 7.38 6.74
N ILE A 29 -1.83 6.74 5.71
CA ILE A 29 -3.27 6.75 5.38
C ILE A 29 -4.09 6.09 6.49
N ARG A 30 -3.65 4.95 7.01
CA ARG A 30 -4.32 4.24 8.11
C ARG A 30 -4.48 5.07 9.38
N ARG A 31 -3.64 6.10 9.59
CA ARG A 31 -3.79 7.03 10.72
C ARG A 31 -4.94 8.01 10.52
N VAL A 32 -5.27 8.34 9.27
CA VAL A 32 -6.31 9.31 8.93
C VAL A 32 -7.65 8.62 8.68
N ILE A 33 -7.62 7.51 7.95
CA ILE A 33 -8.82 6.73 7.58
C ILE A 33 -8.69 5.37 8.26
N PRO A 34 -9.15 5.24 9.52
CA PRO A 34 -9.07 3.98 10.20
C PRO A 34 -9.95 2.94 9.49
N PRO A 35 -9.50 1.68 9.43
CA PRO A 35 -10.26 0.57 8.86
C PRO A 35 -11.62 0.43 9.55
N ILE A 36 -12.68 0.38 8.74
CA ILE A 36 -14.07 0.37 9.23
C ILE A 36 -14.48 -1.07 9.50
N ARG A 37 -15.12 -1.29 10.65
CA ARG A 37 -15.68 -2.59 11.00
C ARG A 37 -17.14 -2.64 10.57
N LEU A 38 -17.50 -3.63 9.76
CA LEU A 38 -18.86 -3.87 9.30
C LEU A 38 -19.24 -5.30 9.67
N GLY A 39 -20.22 -5.44 10.58
CA GLY A 39 -20.86 -6.72 10.90
C GLY A 39 -19.89 -7.86 11.25
N GLY A 40 -18.79 -7.56 11.94
CA GLY A 40 -17.78 -8.55 12.34
C GLY A 40 -16.58 -8.69 11.40
N THR A 41 -16.61 -8.06 10.21
CA THR A 41 -15.47 -8.01 9.28
C THR A 41 -14.84 -6.61 9.26
N MET A 42 -13.54 -6.54 9.01
CA MET A 42 -12.77 -5.30 8.98
C MET A 42 -12.41 -5.00 7.53
N LEU A 43 -12.90 -3.86 7.02
CA LEU A 43 -12.61 -3.40 5.67
C LEU A 43 -11.52 -2.35 5.73
N ASP A 44 -10.37 -2.65 5.14
CA ASP A 44 -9.26 -1.71 5.01
C ASP A 44 -9.38 -0.95 3.68
N LEU A 45 -9.77 0.32 3.76
CA LEU A 45 -9.88 1.22 2.61
C LEU A 45 -8.54 1.87 2.26
N SER A 46 -7.52 1.74 3.10
CA SER A 46 -6.23 2.41 2.93
C SER A 46 -5.53 2.08 1.60
N PRO A 47 -5.53 0.81 1.12
CA PRO A 47 -4.96 0.49 -0.19
C PRO A 47 -5.69 1.16 -1.35
N MET A 48 -7.01 1.33 -1.26
CA MET A 48 -7.80 2.00 -2.29
C MET A 48 -7.47 3.50 -2.36
N VAL A 49 -7.39 4.15 -1.20
CA VAL A 49 -7.01 5.56 -1.11
C VAL A 49 -5.59 5.78 -1.62
N LEU A 50 -4.66 4.90 -1.27
CA LEU A 50 -3.30 4.94 -1.78
C LEU A 50 -3.27 4.84 -3.31
N LEU A 51 -4.03 3.91 -3.88
CA LEU A 51 -4.13 3.72 -5.32
C LEU A 51 -4.69 4.96 -6.03
N ILE A 52 -5.76 5.55 -5.49
CA ILE A 52 -6.35 6.79 -6.02
C ILE A 52 -5.33 7.93 -5.95
N GLY A 53 -4.63 8.08 -4.83
CA GLY A 53 -3.56 9.07 -4.68
C GLY A 53 -2.44 8.89 -5.71
N LEU A 54 -2.07 7.64 -5.99
CA LEU A 54 -1.07 7.34 -7.02
C LEU A 54 -1.55 7.70 -8.42
N TYR A 55 -2.82 7.43 -8.76
CA TYR A 55 -3.39 7.86 -10.05
C TYR A 55 -3.43 9.37 -10.20
N ILE A 56 -3.81 10.08 -9.14
CA ILE A 56 -3.80 11.54 -9.11
C ILE A 56 -2.38 12.05 -9.33
N LEU A 57 -1.40 11.49 -8.62
CA LEU A 57 0.00 11.86 -8.76
C LEU A 57 0.53 11.60 -10.18
N LEU A 58 0.20 10.44 -10.75
CA LEU A 58 0.57 10.06 -12.12
C LEU A 58 -0.04 11.00 -13.17
N ALA A 59 -1.23 11.55 -12.92
CA ALA A 59 -1.86 12.52 -13.80
C ALA A 59 -1.26 13.94 -13.63
N ILE A 60 -0.99 14.35 -12.39
CA ILE A 60 -0.55 15.72 -12.07
C ILE A 60 0.93 15.95 -12.38
N ILE A 61 1.81 15.01 -12.03
CA ILE A 61 3.26 15.16 -12.25
C ILE A 61 3.55 15.54 -13.71
N PRO A 62 3.18 14.73 -14.72
CA PRO A 62 3.49 15.08 -16.10
C PRO A 62 2.79 16.38 -16.53
N ALA A 63 1.58 16.67 -16.05
CA ALA A 63 0.87 17.91 -16.38
C ALA A 63 1.54 19.19 -15.85
N ILE A 64 2.42 19.08 -14.84
CA ILE A 64 3.21 20.21 -14.33
C ILE A 64 4.56 20.34 -15.06
N PHE A 65 5.15 19.21 -15.46
CA PHE A 65 6.49 19.16 -16.05
C PHE A 65 6.51 19.18 -17.59
N TYR A 66 5.36 19.01 -18.25
CA TYR A 66 5.14 19.17 -19.69
C TYR A 66 4.17 20.33 -19.94
#